data_AF-A0A6V8KC74-F1
#
_entry.id   AF-A0A6V8KC74-F1
#
_cell.length_a   1.000
_cell.length_b   1.000
_cell.length_c   1.000
_cell.angle_alpha   90.00
_cell.angle_beta   90.00
_cell.angle_gamma   90.00
#
_symmetry.space_group_name_H-M   'P 1'
#
loop_
_entity.id
_entity.type
_entity.pdbx_description
1 polymer ?
#
loop_
_entity_poly.entity_id
_entity_poly.type
_entity_poly.pdbx_seq_one_letter_code
_entity_poly.pdbx_strand_id
1 'polypeptide(L)'
;MVLVRLDRWREAEADDLAAAVRHSAGRAPVPHLVVCCPGPPGTEDKAELRLAEALAGDARVRVVTSADLAALYPVDGYFDEYGERSADVPYTRAMFAALGTAVARATHAWVTPRPKVVAVDADNTLWDGVVGEDGPLGVRVPPARRAFQELLLAQRAAGRLIAVCSKNAEADVLAVLAGHPDMVLRPEHVSAHRIDWAPKSANLAALAAELDLGLDSFVFLDDNPVEVAEVRAAHPEVLALALPAEAEAVPGYLRHCWPLDLTSVTDDDRERAERYAVEARRRAAGTAAPSMASFLEGLDLVVQVRPMAPADLARTAQLTQRTNQFNLTTVRRGAAELSAVDGEVLVVDVRDRFGSYGQVGVVVHSVDPVHRRLCVETFLLSCRVLGRGVEHRVLAALGTLAAERGLAGIALAYAPTGRNRPAYDFLTGLPGVRREGDTFALSTQDARAARYEPPAGAPPPVAGTVAARPAAPADAERVHRVASGLTSAARVLAAIDARRDGPATTVRTDDPTEARVAAIWAELLDFPPGSVHDNFHELGGHSLALVRFAVRVRDEFGVELPVDALFTDAFTVAGIARTIREHATDGLDSLLAELEQLSDDEVRALLDADR
;
A
#
# COMPACT_ATOMS: atom_id res chain seq x y z
N MET A 1 -0.08 -7.06 14.68
CA MET A 1 0.37 -5.70 15.04
C MET A 1 0.99 -5.78 16.42
N VAL A 2 2.10 -5.08 16.65
CA VAL A 2 2.77 -5.00 17.94
C VAL A 2 2.99 -3.52 18.27
N LEU A 3 2.56 -3.08 19.45
CA LEU A 3 2.91 -1.78 20.01
C LEU A 3 3.97 -2.04 21.08
N VAL A 4 5.11 -1.38 20.99
CA VAL A 4 6.24 -1.58 21.90
C VAL A 4 6.76 -0.26 22.42
N ARG A 5 7.08 -0.19 23.71
CA ARG A 5 7.82 0.91 24.32
C ARG A 5 9.19 0.37 24.69
N LEU A 6 10.24 0.95 24.12
CA LEU A 6 11.61 0.41 24.17
C LEU A 6 12.54 1.23 25.07
N ASP A 7 11.99 2.24 25.75
CA ASP A 7 12.70 3.16 26.64
C ASP A 7 13.49 2.47 27.77
N ARG A 8 13.09 1.24 28.13
CA ARG A 8 13.75 0.41 29.15
C ARG A 8 14.55 -0.76 28.58
N TRP A 9 14.64 -0.90 27.27
CA TRP A 9 15.24 -2.05 26.59
C TRP A 9 16.68 -1.76 26.18
N ARG A 10 17.50 -2.81 26.14
CA ARG A 10 18.85 -2.78 25.58
C ARG A 10 18.79 -3.10 24.08
N GLU A 11 19.79 -2.64 23.33
CA GLU A 11 19.91 -2.92 21.89
C GLU A 11 19.89 -4.42 21.56
N ALA A 12 20.46 -5.27 22.43
CA ALA A 12 20.40 -6.72 22.25
C ALA A 12 18.97 -7.28 22.34
N GLU A 13 18.13 -6.73 23.23
CA GLU A 13 16.73 -7.15 23.37
C GLU A 13 15.89 -6.67 22.18
N ALA A 14 16.25 -5.53 21.58
CA ALA A 14 15.68 -5.08 20.31
C ALA A 14 16.03 -6.02 19.15
N ASP A 15 17.27 -6.53 19.10
CA ASP A 15 17.68 -7.53 18.10
C ASP A 15 16.90 -8.85 18.25
N ASP A 16 16.68 -9.31 19.48
CA ASP A 16 15.87 -10.50 19.77
C ASP A 16 14.41 -10.32 19.30
N LEU A 17 13.82 -9.14 19.57
CA LEU A 17 12.49 -8.80 19.08
C LEU A 17 12.45 -8.75 17.54
N ALA A 18 13.46 -8.15 16.90
CA ALA A 18 13.56 -8.10 15.44
C ALA A 18 13.59 -9.51 14.84
N ALA A 19 14.36 -10.41 15.44
CA ALA A 19 14.43 -11.82 15.04
C ALA A 19 13.09 -12.53 15.19
N ALA A 20 12.37 -12.31 16.31
CA ALA A 20 11.06 -12.87 16.54
C ALA A 20 10.00 -12.36 15.53
N VAL A 21 10.01 -11.06 15.25
CA VAL A 21 9.11 -10.43 14.26
C VAL A 21 9.37 -10.99 12.87
N ARG A 22 10.64 -11.10 12.44
CA ARG A 22 11.00 -11.72 11.14
C ARG A 22 10.59 -13.17 11.05
N HIS A 23 10.81 -13.96 12.12
CA HIS A 23 10.40 -15.36 12.16
C HIS A 23 8.88 -15.50 12.00
N SER A 24 8.10 -14.66 12.70
CA SER A 24 6.65 -14.63 12.59
C SER A 24 6.20 -14.18 11.19
N ALA A 25 6.79 -13.09 10.68
CA ALA A 25 6.47 -12.53 9.36
C ALA A 25 6.76 -13.54 8.24
N GLY A 26 7.81 -14.35 8.34
CA GLY A 26 8.12 -15.40 7.37
C GLY A 26 7.06 -16.49 7.28
N ARG A 27 6.34 -16.77 8.37
CA ARG A 27 5.37 -17.88 8.48
C ARG A 27 3.91 -17.46 8.36
N ALA A 28 3.56 -16.28 8.83
CA ALA A 28 2.19 -15.79 8.77
C ALA A 28 1.76 -15.52 7.32
N PRO A 29 0.47 -15.54 6.98
CA PRO A 29 -0.01 -15.11 5.66
C PRO A 29 -0.18 -13.59 5.54
N VAL A 30 -0.02 -12.84 6.65
CA VAL A 30 -0.32 -11.41 6.76
C VAL A 30 0.93 -10.58 7.10
N PRO A 31 0.99 -9.30 6.69
CA PRO A 31 2.10 -8.41 7.05
C PRO A 31 2.07 -8.03 8.54
N HIS A 32 3.21 -7.60 9.07
CA HIS A 32 3.39 -7.23 10.47
C HIS A 32 3.65 -5.73 10.62
N LEU A 33 2.84 -5.07 11.45
CA LEU A 33 3.06 -3.68 11.85
C LEU A 33 3.69 -3.66 13.25
N VAL A 34 4.82 -3.00 13.37
CA VAL A 34 5.49 -2.68 14.64
C VAL A 34 5.40 -1.17 14.83
N VAL A 35 4.80 -0.73 15.93
CA VAL A 35 4.71 0.69 16.30
C VAL A 35 5.54 0.91 17.56
N CYS A 36 6.56 1.74 17.45
CA CYS A 36 7.40 2.13 18.57
C CYS A 36 6.75 3.33 19.24
N CYS A 37 6.24 3.10 20.45
CA CYS A 37 5.59 4.11 21.27
C CYS A 37 6.68 4.91 22.02
N PRO A 38 6.64 6.25 22.02
CA PRO A 38 7.71 7.05 22.62
C PRO A 38 7.83 6.83 24.12
N GLY A 39 9.06 6.75 24.60
CA GLY A 39 9.37 6.79 26.03
C GLY A 39 9.03 8.14 26.69
N PRO A 40 9.31 8.27 28.00
CA PRO A 40 9.21 9.54 28.71
C PRO A 40 9.99 10.66 28.01
N PRO A 41 9.52 11.93 28.09
CA PRO A 41 10.21 13.05 27.46
C PRO A 41 11.70 13.13 27.86
N GLY A 42 12.57 13.39 26.89
CA GLY A 42 14.02 13.47 27.09
C GLY A 42 14.75 12.12 27.09
N THR A 43 14.05 11.01 26.81
CA THR A 43 14.68 9.70 26.67
C THR A 43 15.20 9.49 25.23
N GLU A 44 16.48 9.17 25.09
CA GLU A 44 17.03 8.66 23.83
C GLU A 44 16.80 7.16 23.72
N ASP A 45 15.99 6.72 22.75
CA ASP A 45 15.64 5.31 22.56
C ASP A 45 16.55 4.64 21.52
N LYS A 46 17.74 4.24 21.97
CA LYS A 46 18.71 3.50 21.12
C LYS A 46 18.16 2.13 20.69
N ALA A 47 17.33 1.51 21.51
CA ALA A 47 16.72 0.22 21.21
C ALA A 47 15.69 0.35 20.07
N GLU A 48 14.93 1.44 20.02
CA GLU A 48 14.04 1.76 18.89
C GLU A 48 14.83 1.91 17.59
N LEU A 49 15.89 2.72 17.58
CA LEU A 49 16.74 2.90 16.39
C LEU A 49 17.29 1.56 15.91
N ARG A 50 17.79 0.74 16.84
CA ARG A 50 18.31 -0.58 16.54
C ARG A 50 17.25 -1.52 15.96
N LEU A 51 16.04 -1.53 16.53
CA LEU A 51 14.91 -2.32 16.04
C LEU A 51 14.50 -1.89 14.63
N ALA A 52 14.42 -0.59 14.38
CA ALA A 52 14.06 -0.03 13.08
C ALA A 52 15.10 -0.39 12.01
N GLU A 53 16.38 -0.27 12.31
CA GLU A 53 17.47 -0.72 11.44
C GLU A 53 17.42 -2.23 11.19
N ALA A 54 17.23 -3.02 12.25
CA ALA A 54 17.16 -4.47 12.19
C ALA A 54 15.93 -4.96 11.42
N LEU A 55 14.85 -4.19 11.30
CA LEU A 55 13.67 -4.58 10.51
C LEU A 55 13.60 -3.88 9.14
N ALA A 56 14.55 -3.00 8.84
CA ALA A 56 14.60 -2.30 7.56
C ALA A 56 14.75 -3.28 6.38
N GLY A 57 14.06 -2.98 5.28
CA GLY A 57 14.12 -3.75 4.04
C GLY A 57 13.25 -5.01 3.98
N ASP A 58 12.61 -5.43 5.08
CA ASP A 58 11.64 -6.53 5.04
C ASP A 58 10.30 -6.03 4.47
N ALA A 59 9.95 -6.48 3.26
CA ALA A 59 8.72 -6.07 2.58
C ALA A 59 7.43 -6.47 3.34
N ARG A 60 7.53 -7.39 4.30
CA ARG A 60 6.41 -7.91 5.08
C ARG A 60 6.28 -7.26 6.44
N VAL A 61 7.25 -6.45 6.86
CA VAL A 61 7.25 -5.75 8.14
C VAL A 61 7.26 -4.25 7.89
N ARG A 62 6.35 -3.53 8.54
CA ARG A 62 6.38 -2.06 8.60
C ARG A 62 6.67 -1.65 10.03
N VAL A 63 7.69 -0.83 10.20
CA VAL A 63 7.99 -0.15 11.46
C VAL A 63 7.47 1.28 11.35
N VAL A 64 6.79 1.74 12.40
CA VAL A 64 6.48 3.16 12.63
C VAL A 64 7.26 3.56 13.87
N THR A 65 8.22 4.45 13.69
CA THR A 65 9.07 4.95 14.78
C THR A 65 8.34 6.04 15.58
N SER A 66 8.80 6.31 16.80
CA SER A 66 8.30 7.44 17.58
C SER A 66 8.63 8.77 16.88
N ALA A 67 9.76 8.83 16.15
CA ALA A 67 10.11 9.96 15.30
C ALA A 67 9.14 10.17 14.12
N ASP A 68 8.72 9.09 13.43
CA ASP A 68 7.70 9.16 12.37
C ASP A 68 6.38 9.70 12.92
N LEU A 69 6.00 9.23 14.10
CA LEU A 69 4.78 9.67 14.79
C LEU A 69 4.85 11.14 15.18
N ALA A 70 5.94 11.56 15.85
CA ALA A 70 6.15 12.94 16.28
C ALA A 70 6.23 13.90 15.09
N ALA A 71 6.81 13.45 13.98
CA ALA A 71 6.75 14.20 12.74
C ALA A 71 5.28 14.38 12.34
N LEU A 72 4.53 13.30 12.09
CA LEU A 72 3.20 13.38 11.47
C LEU A 72 2.14 14.01 12.37
N TYR A 73 2.14 13.67 13.66
CA TYR A 73 1.13 14.08 14.64
C TYR A 73 1.83 14.50 15.94
N PRO A 74 2.48 15.68 15.96
CA PRO A 74 3.13 16.17 17.17
C PRO A 74 2.10 16.37 18.30
N VAL A 75 2.48 15.99 19.52
CA VAL A 75 1.67 16.12 20.73
C VAL A 75 2.52 16.73 21.83
N ASP A 76 2.18 17.95 22.23
CA ASP A 76 2.77 18.58 23.41
C ASP A 76 2.26 17.91 24.68
N GLY A 77 3.16 17.64 25.64
CA GLY A 77 2.78 16.96 26.89
C GLY A 77 2.16 15.58 26.64
N TYR A 78 2.76 14.78 25.75
CA TYR A 78 2.21 13.49 25.34
C TYR A 78 2.20 12.42 26.45
N PHE A 79 3.01 12.60 27.50
CA PHE A 79 3.23 11.61 28.55
C PHE A 79 2.50 11.98 29.85
N ASP A 80 1.74 11.04 30.41
CA ASP A 80 1.06 11.13 31.69
C ASP A 80 1.82 10.33 32.75
N GLU A 81 2.65 11.04 33.54
CA GLU A 81 3.43 10.41 34.61
C GLU A 81 2.57 9.79 35.71
N TYR A 82 1.40 10.37 36.00
CA TYR A 82 0.51 9.85 37.03
C TYR A 82 -0.15 8.56 36.53
N GLY A 83 -0.63 8.57 35.28
CA GLY A 83 -1.18 7.40 34.60
C GLY A 83 -0.19 6.24 34.50
N GLU A 84 1.06 6.51 34.14
CA GLU A 84 2.14 5.52 34.10
C GLU A 84 2.36 4.86 35.47
N ARG A 85 2.58 5.67 36.52
CA ARG A 85 2.87 5.13 37.86
C ARG A 85 1.71 4.36 38.48
N SER A 86 0.48 4.79 38.18
CA SER A 86 -0.71 4.28 38.88
C SER A 86 -1.36 3.11 38.15
N ALA A 87 -1.25 3.03 36.82
CA ALA A 87 -2.01 2.09 36.00
C ALA A 87 -1.28 1.60 34.74
N ASP A 88 0.01 1.92 34.54
CA ASP A 88 0.77 1.62 33.32
C ASP A 88 0.10 2.20 32.05
N VAL A 89 -0.52 3.39 32.21
CA VAL A 89 -1.15 4.16 31.12
C VAL A 89 -0.32 5.43 30.89
N PRO A 90 0.73 5.37 30.06
CA PRO A 90 1.72 6.45 29.94
C PRO A 90 1.29 7.67 29.13
N TYR A 91 0.17 7.62 28.41
CA TYR A 91 -0.11 8.59 27.35
C TYR A 91 -1.38 9.38 27.60
N THR A 92 -1.38 10.64 27.18
CA THR A 92 -2.58 11.48 27.15
C THR A 92 -3.55 11.02 26.05
N ARG A 93 -4.82 11.44 26.13
CA ARG A 93 -5.82 11.16 25.08
C ARG A 93 -5.38 11.62 23.69
N ALA A 94 -4.74 12.79 23.60
CA ALA A 94 -4.21 13.31 22.34
C ALA A 94 -3.13 12.38 21.77
N MET A 95 -2.26 11.85 22.64
CA MET A 95 -1.22 10.91 22.23
C MET A 95 -1.80 9.55 21.79
N PHE A 96 -2.83 9.04 22.48
CA PHE A 96 -3.57 7.85 22.01
C PHE A 96 -4.25 8.09 20.66
N ALA A 97 -4.81 9.27 20.42
CA ALA A 97 -5.38 9.63 19.11
C ALA A 97 -4.29 9.65 18.02
N ALA A 98 -3.11 10.18 18.31
CA ALA A 98 -1.97 10.15 17.40
C ALA A 98 -1.53 8.70 17.06
N LEU A 99 -1.33 7.86 18.08
CA LEU A 99 -0.97 6.44 17.92
C LEU A 99 -2.02 5.68 17.10
N GLY A 100 -3.30 5.83 17.44
CA GLY A 100 -4.40 5.22 16.71
C GLY A 100 -4.45 5.66 15.24
N THR A 101 -4.17 6.94 14.98
CA THR A 101 -4.10 7.48 13.61
C THR A 101 -2.92 6.90 12.83
N ALA A 102 -1.75 6.76 13.47
CA ALA A 102 -0.58 6.16 12.83
C ALA A 102 -0.81 4.68 12.49
N VAL A 103 -1.46 3.92 13.38
CA VAL A 103 -1.88 2.53 13.11
C VAL A 103 -2.86 2.47 11.94
N ALA A 104 -3.88 3.34 11.93
CA ALA A 104 -4.88 3.39 10.86
C ALA A 104 -4.24 3.74 9.51
N ARG A 105 -3.37 4.76 9.48
CA ARG A 105 -2.62 5.17 8.29
C ARG A 105 -1.69 4.07 7.78
N ALA A 106 -0.96 3.43 8.69
CA ALA A 106 -0.04 2.35 8.34
C ALA A 106 -0.78 1.14 7.73
N THR A 107 -1.93 0.79 8.31
CA THR A 107 -2.80 -0.29 7.83
C THR A 107 -3.45 0.06 6.48
N HIS A 108 -3.94 1.31 6.34
CA HIS A 108 -4.52 1.82 5.10
C HIS A 108 -3.57 1.64 3.92
N ALA A 109 -2.28 1.92 4.09
CA ALA A 109 -1.28 1.79 3.02
C ALA A 109 -1.03 0.35 2.54
N TRP A 110 -1.48 -0.68 3.27
CA TRP A 110 -1.44 -2.08 2.81
C TRP A 110 -2.72 -2.55 2.13
N VAL A 111 -3.87 -2.05 2.59
CA VAL A 111 -5.18 -2.47 2.06
C VAL A 111 -5.61 -1.65 0.85
N THR A 112 -5.08 -0.43 0.71
CA THR A 112 -5.40 0.47 -0.39
C THR A 112 -4.38 0.29 -1.52
N PRO A 113 -4.84 0.02 -2.77
CA PRO A 113 -3.96 -0.02 -3.93
C PRO A 113 -3.17 1.28 -4.06
N ARG A 114 -1.86 1.15 -4.31
CA ARG A 114 -1.01 2.33 -4.45
C ARG A 114 -1.16 2.93 -5.84
N PRO A 115 -1.25 4.26 -5.93
CA PRO A 115 -1.13 4.93 -7.20
C PRO A 115 0.24 4.64 -7.81
N LYS A 116 0.24 4.38 -9.11
CA LYS A 116 1.46 4.17 -9.91
C LYS A 116 1.89 5.45 -10.61
N VAL A 117 0.95 6.37 -10.85
CA VAL A 117 1.20 7.63 -11.53
C VAL A 117 0.71 8.79 -10.65
N VAL A 118 1.55 9.82 -10.51
CA VAL A 118 1.18 11.13 -9.98
C VAL A 118 1.16 12.09 -11.16
N ALA A 119 -0.04 12.39 -11.66
CA ALA A 119 -0.27 13.38 -12.69
C ALA A 119 -0.50 14.75 -12.04
N VAL A 120 0.14 15.78 -12.55
CA VAL A 120 0.08 17.14 -11.99
C VAL A 120 -0.21 18.16 -13.07
N ASP A 121 -0.95 19.21 -12.71
CA ASP A 121 -0.97 20.44 -13.50
C ASP A 121 0.35 21.23 -13.39
N ALA A 122 0.53 22.26 -14.20
CA ALA A 122 1.74 23.08 -14.27
C ALA A 122 1.54 24.47 -13.63
N ASP A 123 0.78 25.36 -14.28
CA ASP A 123 0.53 26.71 -13.78
C ASP A 123 -0.20 26.69 -12.43
N ASN A 124 0.19 27.57 -11.51
CA ASN A 124 -0.34 27.62 -10.12
C ASN A 124 -0.32 26.30 -9.34
N THR A 125 0.38 25.28 -9.85
CA THR A 125 0.53 23.97 -9.24
C THR A 125 2.03 23.67 -9.02
N LEU A 126 2.82 23.56 -10.08
CA LEU A 126 4.29 23.37 -10.02
C LEU A 126 5.04 24.67 -9.72
N TRP A 127 4.48 25.80 -10.13
CA TRP A 127 4.98 27.16 -9.89
C TRP A 127 3.80 28.11 -9.68
N ASP A 128 4.08 29.36 -9.31
CA ASP A 128 3.08 30.43 -9.29
C ASP A 128 3.16 31.23 -10.60
N GLY A 129 2.00 31.63 -11.10
CA GLY A 129 1.87 32.39 -12.35
C GLY A 129 1.40 31.53 -13.51
N VAL A 130 1.16 32.20 -14.64
CA VAL A 130 0.67 31.60 -15.89
C VAL A 130 1.75 31.74 -16.93
N VAL A 131 2.37 30.63 -17.34
CA VAL A 131 3.55 30.67 -18.22
C VAL A 131 3.27 31.36 -19.56
N GLY A 132 2.04 31.28 -20.06
CA GLY A 132 1.64 31.97 -21.30
C GLY A 132 1.63 33.50 -21.19
N GLU A 133 1.52 34.04 -19.97
CA GLU A 133 1.50 35.48 -19.69
C GLU A 133 2.86 35.97 -19.17
N ASP A 134 3.42 35.25 -18.19
CA ASP A 134 4.65 35.62 -17.49
C ASP A 134 5.93 35.19 -18.24
N GLY A 135 5.80 34.22 -19.15
CA GLY A 135 6.91 33.61 -19.88
C GLY A 135 7.76 32.66 -19.02
N PRO A 136 8.66 31.87 -19.64
CA PRO A 136 9.35 30.78 -18.94
C PRO A 136 10.27 31.18 -17.79
N LEU A 137 10.72 32.44 -17.73
CA LEU A 137 11.57 33.00 -16.66
C LEU A 137 10.80 33.94 -15.71
N GLY A 138 9.53 34.25 -16.01
CA GLY A 138 8.71 35.16 -15.20
C GLY A 138 7.88 34.46 -14.13
N VAL A 139 7.64 33.15 -14.30
CA VAL A 139 6.98 32.31 -13.28
C VAL A 139 7.82 32.24 -12.01
N ARG A 140 7.18 32.05 -10.84
CA ARG A 140 7.87 32.02 -9.55
C ARG A 140 7.80 30.65 -8.91
N VAL A 141 8.92 30.20 -8.33
CA VAL A 141 8.99 28.94 -7.59
C VAL A 141 9.32 29.23 -6.13
N PRO A 142 8.35 29.69 -5.31
CA PRO A 142 8.56 29.93 -3.90
C PRO A 142 8.84 28.62 -3.13
N PRO A 143 9.28 28.68 -1.85
CA PRO A 143 9.62 27.50 -1.06
C PRO A 143 8.53 26.41 -1.04
N ALA A 144 7.26 26.78 -0.96
CA ALA A 144 6.16 25.80 -0.98
C ALA A 144 6.07 25.01 -2.31
N ARG A 145 6.24 25.69 -3.46
CA ARG A 145 6.26 25.06 -4.78
C ARG A 145 7.49 24.18 -4.97
N ARG A 146 8.64 24.65 -4.48
CA ARG A 146 9.86 23.85 -4.45
C ARG A 146 9.68 22.57 -3.61
N ALA A 147 9.11 22.67 -2.41
CA ALA A 147 8.81 21.53 -1.56
C ALA A 147 7.84 20.54 -2.22
N PHE A 148 6.85 21.03 -2.96
CA PHE A 148 5.97 20.17 -3.75
C PHE A 148 6.74 19.42 -4.85
N GLN A 149 7.63 20.09 -5.59
CA GLN A 149 8.48 19.42 -6.58
C GLN A 149 9.41 18.37 -5.97
N GLU A 150 10.00 18.66 -4.80
CA GLU A 150 10.81 17.70 -4.04
C GLU A 150 10.00 16.47 -3.61
N LEU A 151 8.74 16.66 -3.22
CA LEU A 151 7.82 15.56 -2.95
C LEU A 151 7.59 14.71 -4.21
N LEU A 152 7.38 15.32 -5.38
CA LEU A 152 7.26 14.56 -6.64
C LEU A 152 8.53 13.76 -6.96
N LEU A 153 9.71 14.32 -6.70
CA LEU A 153 10.97 13.60 -6.87
C LEU A 153 11.10 12.42 -5.89
N ALA A 154 10.67 12.60 -4.63
CA ALA A 154 10.63 11.52 -3.66
C ALA A 154 9.65 10.40 -4.10
N GLN A 155 8.50 10.76 -4.66
CA GLN A 155 7.55 9.80 -5.25
C GLN A 155 8.18 9.03 -6.41
N ARG A 156 8.93 9.72 -7.27
CA ARG A 156 9.66 9.08 -8.37
C ARG A 156 10.75 8.13 -7.86
N ALA A 157 11.52 8.53 -6.86
CA ALA A 157 12.53 7.68 -6.22
C ALA A 157 11.90 6.44 -5.56
N ALA A 158 10.64 6.53 -5.13
CA ALA A 158 9.84 5.42 -4.65
C ALA A 158 9.15 4.59 -5.75
N GLY A 159 9.47 4.85 -7.03
CA GLY A 159 9.00 4.04 -8.16
C GLY A 159 7.69 4.50 -8.80
N ARG A 160 7.15 5.66 -8.41
CA ARG A 160 5.99 6.25 -9.07
C ARG A 160 6.41 6.98 -10.35
N LEU A 161 5.52 7.00 -11.33
CA LEU A 161 5.69 7.80 -12.54
C LEU A 161 5.16 9.20 -12.29
N ILE A 162 5.86 10.20 -12.81
CA ILE A 162 5.40 11.60 -12.76
C ILE A 162 4.90 11.95 -14.15
N ALA A 163 3.68 12.47 -14.24
CA ALA A 163 3.11 12.93 -15.50
C ALA A 163 2.66 14.38 -15.40
N VAL A 164 2.79 15.14 -16.48
CA VAL A 164 2.25 16.51 -16.55
C VAL A 164 0.99 16.49 -17.40
N CYS A 165 -0.13 16.94 -16.83
CA CYS A 165 -1.42 17.05 -17.51
C CYS A 165 -1.89 18.51 -17.39
N SER A 166 -1.55 19.33 -18.38
CA SER A 166 -1.66 20.79 -18.28
C SER A 166 -2.31 21.45 -19.49
N LYS A 167 -2.97 22.59 -19.28
CA LYS A 167 -3.67 23.36 -20.33
C LYS A 167 -2.83 24.54 -20.77
N ASN A 168 -1.78 24.26 -21.53
CA ASN A 168 -0.79 25.24 -21.96
C ASN A 168 -0.26 24.92 -23.36
N ALA A 169 0.57 25.81 -23.90
CA ALA A 169 1.46 25.45 -24.99
C ALA A 169 2.61 24.57 -24.48
N GLU A 170 2.80 23.42 -25.12
CA GLU A 170 3.83 22.43 -24.74
C GLU A 170 5.23 23.04 -24.65
N ALA A 171 5.60 23.87 -25.64
CA ALA A 171 6.93 24.49 -25.69
C ALA A 171 7.24 25.36 -24.47
N ASP A 172 6.24 26.06 -23.93
CA ASP A 172 6.42 26.99 -22.82
C ASP A 172 6.64 26.24 -21.50
N VAL A 173 5.83 25.23 -21.23
CA VAL A 173 5.97 24.36 -20.04
C VAL A 173 7.32 23.62 -20.08
N LEU A 174 7.71 23.09 -21.23
CA LEU A 174 9.00 22.42 -21.39
C LEU A 174 10.17 23.39 -21.22
N ALA A 175 10.05 24.64 -21.67
CA ALA A 175 11.05 25.68 -21.46
C ALA A 175 11.24 26.02 -19.98
N VAL A 176 10.15 26.12 -19.20
CA VAL A 176 10.23 26.31 -17.73
C VAL A 176 10.97 25.15 -17.08
N LEU A 177 10.55 23.91 -17.36
CA LEU A 177 11.15 22.71 -16.76
C LEU A 177 12.65 22.60 -17.08
N ALA A 178 13.04 22.90 -18.32
CA ALA A 178 14.43 22.79 -18.76
C ALA A 178 15.32 23.95 -18.31
N GLY A 179 14.79 25.18 -18.29
CA GLY A 179 15.60 26.40 -18.22
C GLY A 179 15.45 27.23 -16.95
N HIS A 180 14.37 27.07 -16.17
CA HIS A 180 14.15 27.92 -15.01
C HIS A 180 15.10 27.52 -13.85
N PRO A 181 15.86 28.47 -13.26
CA PRO A 181 16.90 28.18 -12.27
C PRO A 181 16.33 27.55 -10.99
N ASP A 182 15.15 27.99 -10.56
CA ASP A 182 14.54 27.52 -9.31
C ASP A 182 13.75 26.22 -9.43
N MET A 183 13.51 25.73 -10.65
CA MET A 183 12.84 24.44 -10.84
C MET A 183 13.75 23.32 -10.36
N VAL A 184 13.20 22.38 -9.60
CA VAL A 184 13.92 21.15 -9.17
C VAL A 184 13.45 19.97 -10.04
N LEU A 185 12.17 19.96 -10.40
CA LEU A 185 11.65 19.06 -11.41
C LEU A 185 12.21 19.45 -12.78
N ARG A 186 12.61 18.44 -13.57
CA ARG A 186 13.26 18.59 -14.88
C ARG A 186 12.58 17.66 -15.88
N PRO A 187 12.71 17.89 -17.20
CA PRO A 187 12.06 17.05 -18.20
C PRO A 187 12.37 15.55 -18.06
N GLU A 188 13.59 15.19 -17.67
CA GLU A 188 14.02 13.80 -17.41
C GLU A 188 13.32 13.13 -16.21
N HIS A 189 12.71 13.92 -15.34
CA HIS A 189 11.93 13.43 -14.21
C HIS A 189 10.47 13.13 -14.60
N VAL A 190 10.00 13.65 -15.74
CA VAL A 190 8.63 13.47 -16.25
C VAL A 190 8.59 12.24 -17.17
N SER A 191 7.78 11.25 -16.81
CA SER A 191 7.63 9.99 -17.54
C SER A 191 6.78 10.13 -18.80
N ALA A 192 5.78 11.01 -18.78
CA ALA A 192 4.90 11.34 -19.90
C ALA A 192 4.21 12.68 -19.64
N HIS A 193 3.79 13.38 -20.69
CA HIS A 193 3.01 14.61 -20.56
C HIS A 193 1.94 14.75 -21.64
N ARG A 194 0.86 15.46 -21.29
CA ARG A 194 -0.14 15.99 -22.20
C ARG A 194 -0.33 17.45 -21.85
N ILE A 195 0.21 18.31 -22.71
CA ILE A 195 0.24 19.76 -22.51
C ILE A 195 -0.40 20.36 -23.75
N ASP A 196 -1.72 20.51 -23.68
CA ASP A 196 -2.56 21.01 -24.77
C ASP A 196 -3.89 21.51 -24.20
N TRP A 197 -4.76 22.03 -25.07
CA TRP A 197 -6.04 22.62 -24.65
C TRP A 197 -7.20 21.62 -24.55
N ALA A 198 -6.94 20.31 -24.64
CA ALA A 198 -7.98 19.30 -24.46
C ALA A 198 -8.44 19.22 -22.98
N PRO A 199 -9.62 18.65 -22.71
CA PRO A 199 -10.06 18.38 -21.35
C PRO A 199 -9.05 17.51 -20.57
N LYS A 200 -8.87 17.80 -19.27
CA LYS A 200 -7.90 17.08 -18.42
C LYS A 200 -8.22 15.60 -18.32
N SER A 201 -9.51 15.24 -18.26
CA SER A 201 -9.98 13.86 -18.31
C SER A 201 -9.47 13.10 -19.55
N ALA A 202 -9.66 13.69 -20.74
CA ALA A 202 -9.21 13.12 -22.01
C ALA A 202 -7.69 12.97 -22.06
N ASN A 203 -6.96 13.95 -21.55
CA ASN A 203 -5.50 13.90 -21.46
C ASN A 203 -5.01 12.84 -20.47
N LEU A 204 -5.67 12.66 -19.33
CA LEU A 204 -5.38 11.56 -18.40
C LEU A 204 -5.66 10.19 -19.03
N ALA A 205 -6.76 10.03 -19.78
CA ALA A 205 -7.03 8.80 -20.52
C ALA A 205 -5.96 8.51 -21.59
N ALA A 206 -5.50 9.55 -22.30
CA ALA A 206 -4.42 9.43 -23.27
C ALA A 206 -3.07 9.08 -22.60
N LEU A 207 -2.78 9.66 -21.43
CA LEU A 207 -1.61 9.31 -20.61
C LEU A 207 -1.68 7.86 -20.10
N ALA A 208 -2.85 7.42 -19.63
CA ALA A 208 -3.07 6.05 -19.17
C ALA A 208 -2.85 5.03 -20.29
N ALA A 209 -3.40 5.30 -21.49
CA ALA A 209 -3.17 4.48 -22.68
C ALA A 209 -1.69 4.47 -23.09
N GLU A 210 -1.01 5.62 -23.06
CA GLU A 210 0.41 5.71 -23.37
C GLU A 210 1.28 4.90 -22.40
N LEU A 211 0.94 4.95 -21.11
CA LEU A 211 1.66 4.28 -20.03
C LEU A 211 1.23 2.82 -19.86
N ASP A 212 0.28 2.29 -20.66
CA ASP A 212 -0.23 0.92 -20.49
C ASP A 212 -0.69 0.66 -19.03
N LEU A 213 -1.35 1.65 -18.42
CA LEU A 213 -1.82 1.63 -17.04
C LEU A 213 -3.32 1.94 -16.97
N GLY A 214 -4.01 1.34 -16.01
CA GLY A 214 -5.40 1.70 -15.70
C GLY A 214 -5.49 3.04 -14.99
N LEU A 215 -6.56 3.79 -15.25
CA LEU A 215 -6.85 5.08 -14.62
C LEU A 215 -7.03 4.97 -13.10
N ASP A 216 -7.41 3.79 -12.60
CA ASP A 216 -7.47 3.44 -11.18
C ASP A 216 -6.10 3.50 -10.46
N SER A 217 -5.01 3.61 -11.23
CA SER A 217 -3.66 3.77 -10.71
C SER A 217 -3.13 5.22 -10.75
N PHE A 218 -3.97 6.19 -11.12
CA PHE A 218 -3.60 7.61 -11.20
C PHE A 218 -4.06 8.39 -9.97
N VAL A 219 -3.18 9.26 -9.47
CA VAL A 219 -3.58 10.46 -8.72
C VAL A 219 -3.44 11.65 -9.64
N PHE A 220 -4.42 12.55 -9.63
CA PHE A 220 -4.35 13.82 -10.31
C PHE A 220 -4.37 14.97 -9.29
N LEU A 221 -3.40 15.88 -9.38
CA LEU A 221 -3.25 17.05 -8.51
C LEU A 221 -3.31 18.32 -9.36
N ASP A 222 -4.23 19.21 -9.02
CA ASP A 222 -4.48 20.47 -9.73
C ASP A 222 -4.99 21.50 -8.70
N ASP A 223 -4.60 22.78 -8.83
CA ASP A 223 -5.09 23.84 -7.94
C ASP A 223 -6.52 24.29 -8.31
N ASN A 224 -6.94 24.08 -9.55
CA ASN A 224 -8.25 24.48 -10.04
C ASN A 224 -9.32 23.43 -9.70
N PRO A 225 -10.26 23.72 -8.77
CA PRO A 225 -11.29 22.77 -8.39
C PRO A 225 -12.25 22.41 -9.53
N VAL A 226 -12.37 23.25 -10.57
CA VAL A 226 -13.21 22.97 -11.74
C VAL A 226 -12.61 21.83 -12.58
N GLU A 227 -11.30 21.87 -12.83
CA GLU A 227 -10.60 20.82 -13.56
C GLU A 227 -10.61 19.50 -12.78
N VAL A 228 -10.47 19.56 -11.45
CA VAL A 228 -10.60 18.38 -10.59
C VAL A 228 -12.00 17.79 -10.64
N ALA A 229 -13.05 18.62 -10.59
CA ALA A 229 -14.43 18.17 -10.68
C ALA A 229 -14.74 17.54 -12.05
N GLU A 230 -14.18 18.10 -13.13
CA GLU A 230 -14.26 17.56 -14.49
C GLU A 230 -13.68 16.15 -14.57
N VAL A 231 -12.47 15.95 -14.05
CA VAL A 231 -11.83 14.63 -14.01
C VAL A 231 -12.63 13.63 -13.16
N ARG A 232 -13.13 14.04 -11.98
CA ARG A 232 -13.93 13.16 -11.12
C ARG A 232 -15.24 12.70 -11.78
N ALA A 233 -15.85 13.58 -12.59
CA ALA A 233 -17.08 13.26 -13.30
C ALA A 233 -16.84 12.30 -14.47
N ALA A 234 -15.76 12.50 -15.22
CA ALA A 234 -15.42 11.68 -16.39
C ALA A 234 -14.77 10.33 -16.01
N HIS A 235 -13.91 10.33 -14.99
CA HIS A 235 -13.09 9.19 -14.56
C HIS A 235 -13.10 9.05 -13.03
N PRO A 236 -14.21 8.52 -12.45
CA PRO A 236 -14.36 8.39 -11.01
C PRO A 236 -13.31 7.47 -10.35
N GLU A 237 -12.68 6.58 -11.11
CA GLU A 237 -11.58 5.73 -10.66
C GLU A 237 -10.26 6.48 -10.42
N VAL A 238 -10.09 7.68 -11.00
CA VAL A 238 -8.90 8.51 -10.77
C VAL A 238 -9.03 9.21 -9.42
N LEU A 239 -7.99 9.12 -8.59
CA LEU A 239 -7.90 9.92 -7.37
C LEU A 239 -7.54 11.37 -7.71
N ALA A 240 -8.53 12.18 -8.09
CA ALA A 240 -8.33 13.59 -8.38
C ALA A 240 -8.52 14.46 -7.11
N LEU A 241 -7.53 15.28 -6.77
CA LEU A 241 -7.51 16.11 -5.56
C LEU A 241 -7.22 17.57 -5.92
N ALA A 242 -8.10 18.47 -5.45
CA ALA A 242 -7.86 19.90 -5.51
C ALA A 242 -6.87 20.30 -4.42
N LEU A 243 -5.77 20.91 -4.84
CA LEU A 243 -4.78 21.45 -3.92
C LEU A 243 -5.37 22.67 -3.16
N PRO A 244 -4.93 22.94 -1.93
CA PRO A 244 -5.28 24.18 -1.23
C PRO A 244 -4.95 25.42 -2.08
N ALA A 245 -5.85 26.41 -2.07
CA ALA A 245 -5.64 27.67 -2.79
C ALA A 245 -4.39 28.44 -2.29
N GLU A 246 -4.07 28.29 -1.01
CA GLU A 246 -2.85 28.83 -0.41
C GLU A 246 -1.69 27.85 -0.66
N ALA A 247 -0.71 28.27 -1.47
CA ALA A 247 0.46 27.46 -1.82
C ALA A 247 1.19 26.93 -0.56
N GLU A 248 1.30 27.73 0.50
CA GLU A 248 1.96 27.36 1.75
C GLU A 248 1.27 26.20 2.50
N ALA A 249 -0.03 25.98 2.26
CA ALA A 249 -0.76 24.86 2.86
C ALA A 249 -0.56 23.55 2.08
N VAL A 250 -0.07 23.59 0.85
CA VAL A 250 0.07 22.42 -0.04
C VAL A 250 0.99 21.33 0.56
N PRO A 251 2.20 21.65 1.08
CA PRO A 251 3.06 20.62 1.67
C PRO A 251 2.40 19.92 2.86
N GLY A 252 1.73 20.68 3.73
CA GLY A 252 0.98 20.14 4.88
C GLY A 252 -0.18 19.24 4.43
N TYR A 253 -0.96 19.68 3.44
CA TYR A 253 -2.05 18.89 2.87
C TYR A 253 -1.54 17.55 2.31
N LEU A 254 -0.54 17.58 1.44
CA LEU A 254 0.02 16.37 0.80
C LEU A 254 0.65 15.41 1.80
N ARG A 255 1.23 15.94 2.88
CA ARG A 255 1.75 15.14 4.00
C ARG A 255 0.68 14.32 4.71
N HIS A 256 -0.59 14.72 4.63
CA HIS A 256 -1.73 13.97 5.17
C HIS A 256 -2.57 13.28 4.08
N CYS A 257 -2.15 13.34 2.81
CA CYS A 257 -2.71 12.51 1.74
C CYS A 257 -2.16 11.07 1.83
N TRP A 258 -2.82 10.20 2.58
CA TRP A 258 -2.34 8.82 2.82
C TRP A 258 -2.04 7.99 1.56
N PRO A 259 -2.77 8.12 0.41
CA PRO A 259 -2.39 7.44 -0.83
C PRO A 259 -1.02 7.85 -1.39
N LEU A 260 -0.47 8.98 -0.93
CA LEU A 260 0.85 9.49 -1.30
C LEU A 260 1.96 9.02 -0.35
N ASP A 261 1.67 8.19 0.65
CA ASP A 261 2.68 7.66 1.57
C ASP A 261 3.81 6.91 0.83
N LEU A 262 5.03 7.25 1.21
CA LEU A 262 6.26 6.57 0.79
C LEU A 262 6.49 5.41 1.76
N THR A 263 6.03 4.22 1.41
CA THR A 263 6.34 2.98 2.14
C THR A 263 7.59 2.32 1.57
N SER A 264 8.23 1.41 2.32
CA SER A 264 9.42 0.66 1.90
C SER A 264 9.36 0.24 0.42
N VAL A 265 10.28 0.83 -0.33
CA VAL A 265 10.40 0.72 -1.78
C VAL A 265 11.10 -0.60 -2.07
N THR A 266 10.45 -1.49 -2.82
CA THR A 266 11.14 -2.70 -3.30
C THR A 266 12.11 -2.31 -4.41
N ASP A 267 13.18 -3.06 -4.63
CA ASP A 267 14.12 -2.78 -5.74
C ASP A 267 13.39 -2.78 -7.10
N ASP A 268 12.36 -3.62 -7.23
CA ASP A 268 11.47 -3.66 -8.40
C ASP A 268 10.65 -2.36 -8.58
N ASP A 269 10.34 -1.64 -7.50
CA ASP A 269 9.70 -0.32 -7.57
C ASP A 269 10.71 0.77 -8.01
N ARG A 270 11.94 0.77 -7.48
CA ARG A 270 12.98 1.76 -7.86
C ARG A 270 13.28 1.74 -9.36
N GLU A 271 13.36 0.55 -9.95
CA GLU A 271 13.64 0.39 -11.38
C GLU A 271 12.43 0.67 -12.28
N ARG A 272 11.22 0.87 -11.72
CA ARG A 272 9.99 1.06 -12.52
C ARG A 272 10.03 2.33 -13.36
N ALA A 273 10.40 3.47 -12.76
CA ALA A 273 10.44 4.75 -13.48
C ALA A 273 11.43 4.71 -14.66
N GLU A 274 12.59 4.05 -14.46
CA GLU A 274 13.60 3.87 -15.50
C GLU A 274 13.13 2.94 -16.62
N ARG A 275 12.51 1.80 -16.27
CA ARG A 275 11.90 0.88 -17.25
C ARG A 275 10.86 1.58 -18.12
N TYR A 276 10.05 2.47 -17.52
CA TYR A 276 9.06 3.26 -18.24
C TYR A 276 9.69 4.31 -19.16
N ALA A 277 10.74 5.02 -18.72
CA ALA A 277 11.47 5.95 -19.57
C ALA A 277 12.10 5.24 -20.78
N VAL A 278 12.63 4.03 -20.57
CA VAL A 278 13.15 3.17 -21.65
C VAL A 278 12.04 2.74 -22.61
N GLU A 279 10.87 2.31 -22.11
CA GLU A 279 9.74 1.90 -22.95
C GLU A 279 9.13 3.09 -23.71
N ALA A 280 9.08 4.28 -23.11
CA ALA A 280 8.65 5.50 -23.78
C ALA A 280 9.57 5.86 -24.95
N ARG A 281 10.89 5.75 -24.78
CA ARG A 281 11.86 5.93 -25.87
C ARG A 281 11.70 4.88 -26.97
N ARG A 282 11.44 3.62 -26.62
CA ARG A 282 11.12 2.54 -27.58
C ARG A 282 9.85 2.88 -28.37
N ARG A 283 8.80 3.37 -27.71
CA ARG A 283 7.55 3.79 -28.35
C ARG A 283 7.75 4.97 -29.29
N ALA A 284 8.44 6.03 -28.87
CA ALA A 284 8.75 7.17 -29.71
C ALA A 284 9.49 6.75 -31.00
N ALA A 285 10.44 5.81 -30.87
CA ALA A 285 11.12 5.23 -32.02
C ALA A 285 10.19 4.37 -32.90
N GLY A 286 9.20 3.68 -32.32
CA GLY A 286 8.17 2.95 -33.05
C GLY A 286 7.25 3.86 -33.85
N THR A 287 6.74 4.93 -33.25
CA THR A 287 5.88 5.92 -33.92
C THR A 287 6.61 6.68 -35.03
N ALA A 288 7.90 6.94 -34.86
CA ALA A 288 8.73 7.57 -35.88
C ALA A 288 9.17 6.62 -37.01
N ALA A 289 9.01 5.30 -36.84
CA ALA A 289 9.46 4.33 -37.83
C ALA A 289 8.46 4.20 -39.00
N PRO A 290 8.95 4.15 -40.25
CA PRO A 290 8.09 4.05 -41.44
C PRO A 290 7.41 2.69 -41.60
N SER A 291 7.88 1.64 -40.93
CA SER A 291 7.28 0.29 -40.96
C SER A 291 7.73 -0.56 -39.76
N MET A 292 7.00 -1.65 -39.47
CA MET A 292 7.41 -2.64 -38.47
C MET A 292 8.82 -3.20 -38.74
N ALA A 293 9.17 -3.46 -40.00
CA ALA A 293 10.50 -3.95 -40.36
C ALA A 293 11.61 -2.95 -40.00
N SER A 294 11.42 -1.67 -40.35
CA SER A 294 12.37 -0.59 -40.02
C SER A 294 12.50 -0.38 -38.50
N PHE A 295 11.40 -0.52 -37.77
CA PHE A 295 11.41 -0.47 -36.31
C PHE A 295 12.23 -1.61 -35.70
N LEU A 296 12.00 -2.86 -36.13
CA LEU A 296 12.71 -4.04 -35.60
C LEU A 296 14.21 -4.02 -35.93
N GLU A 297 14.59 -3.56 -37.12
CA GLU A 297 16.00 -3.33 -37.47
C GLU A 297 16.62 -2.25 -36.58
N GLY A 298 15.91 -1.14 -36.39
CA GLY A 298 16.37 -0.03 -35.56
C GLY A 298 16.48 -0.34 -34.07
N LEU A 299 15.74 -1.35 -33.56
CA LEU A 299 15.83 -1.77 -32.16
C LEU A 299 17.19 -2.40 -31.81
N ASP A 300 17.91 -2.99 -32.78
CA ASP A 300 19.13 -3.76 -32.55
C ASP A 300 18.96 -4.80 -31.43
N LEU A 301 17.91 -5.62 -31.57
CA LEU A 301 17.50 -6.57 -30.57
C LEU A 301 18.55 -7.71 -30.47
N VAL A 302 19.03 -7.99 -29.26
CA VAL A 302 19.96 -9.07 -28.95
C VAL A 302 19.24 -10.09 -28.05
N VAL A 303 19.16 -11.33 -28.51
CA VAL A 303 18.57 -12.45 -27.78
C VAL A 303 19.68 -13.39 -27.34
N GLN A 304 19.78 -13.63 -26.04
CA GLN A 304 20.73 -14.57 -25.47
C GLN A 304 19.99 -15.76 -24.89
N VAL A 305 20.30 -16.95 -25.40
CA VAL A 305 19.81 -18.23 -24.86
C VAL A 305 20.97 -18.91 -24.15
N ARG A 306 20.82 -19.17 -22.86
CA ARG A 306 21.91 -19.72 -22.03
C ARG A 306 21.39 -20.75 -21.02
N PRO A 307 22.23 -21.65 -20.50
CA PRO A 307 21.86 -22.51 -19.37
C PRO A 307 21.44 -21.71 -18.14
N MET A 308 20.46 -22.23 -17.40
CA MET A 308 19.97 -21.66 -16.16
C MET A 308 21.06 -21.72 -15.07
N ALA A 309 21.37 -20.58 -14.43
CA ALA A 309 22.24 -20.53 -13.26
C ALA A 309 21.40 -20.62 -11.97
N PRO A 310 22.00 -20.97 -10.80
CA PRO A 310 21.27 -21.05 -9.53
C PRO A 310 20.53 -19.75 -9.15
N ALA A 311 21.09 -18.58 -9.50
CA ALA A 311 20.48 -17.28 -9.25
C ALA A 311 19.19 -17.04 -10.06
N ASP A 312 19.01 -17.72 -11.20
CA ASP A 312 17.83 -17.56 -12.06
C ASP A 312 16.61 -18.35 -11.55
N LEU A 313 16.79 -19.27 -10.60
CA LEU A 313 15.79 -20.27 -10.23
C LEU A 313 14.45 -19.66 -9.80
N ALA A 314 14.49 -18.67 -8.91
CA ALA A 314 13.30 -18.01 -8.39
C ALA A 314 12.52 -17.30 -9.50
N ARG A 315 13.22 -16.60 -10.40
CA ARG A 315 12.61 -15.86 -11.51
C ARG A 315 12.06 -16.80 -12.59
N THR A 316 12.78 -17.87 -12.88
CA THR A 316 12.36 -18.94 -13.79
C THR A 316 11.05 -19.58 -13.30
N ALA A 317 10.97 -19.93 -12.02
CA ALA A 317 9.75 -20.46 -11.40
C ALA A 317 8.57 -19.49 -11.56
N GLN A 318 8.79 -18.20 -11.26
CA GLN A 318 7.77 -17.16 -11.41
C GLN A 318 7.26 -17.03 -12.85
N LEU A 319 8.15 -17.11 -13.84
CA LEU A 319 7.80 -17.03 -15.25
C LEU A 319 6.92 -18.21 -15.70
N THR A 320 7.22 -19.44 -15.26
CA THR A 320 6.39 -20.61 -15.60
C THR A 320 4.97 -20.49 -15.04
N GLN A 321 4.82 -19.89 -13.84
CA GLN A 321 3.53 -19.75 -13.18
C GLN A 321 2.65 -18.64 -13.79
N ARG A 322 3.25 -17.59 -14.33
CA ARG A 322 2.54 -16.40 -14.82
C ARG A 322 2.30 -16.37 -16.33
N THR A 323 3.07 -17.13 -17.11
CA THR A 323 3.04 -17.05 -18.58
C THR A 323 2.05 -18.05 -19.19
N ASN A 324 0.98 -17.52 -19.82
CA ASN A 324 -0.09 -18.35 -20.39
C ASN A 324 -0.37 -18.09 -21.90
N GLN A 325 0.11 -16.98 -22.47
CA GLN A 325 -0.20 -16.61 -23.87
C GLN A 325 0.75 -17.27 -24.89
N PHE A 326 2.06 -17.23 -24.63
CA PHE A 326 3.05 -18.01 -25.37
C PHE A 326 3.66 -19.04 -24.43
N ASN A 327 2.98 -20.16 -24.29
CA ASN A 327 3.42 -21.32 -23.51
C ASN A 327 2.87 -22.58 -24.20
N LEU A 328 3.77 -23.42 -24.73
CA LEU A 328 3.34 -24.55 -25.57
C LEU A 328 2.51 -25.58 -24.79
N THR A 329 2.84 -25.84 -23.52
CA THR A 329 2.21 -26.91 -22.73
C THR A 329 1.47 -26.40 -21.50
N THR A 330 1.73 -25.18 -21.05
CA THR A 330 1.19 -24.56 -19.81
C THR A 330 1.56 -25.28 -18.52
N VAL A 331 2.55 -26.19 -18.56
CA VAL A 331 3.10 -26.84 -17.37
C VAL A 331 3.75 -25.79 -16.48
N ARG A 332 3.31 -25.72 -15.22
CA ARG A 332 3.83 -24.80 -14.22
C ARG A 332 4.83 -25.56 -13.36
N ARG A 333 6.01 -24.99 -13.14
CA ARG A 333 7.05 -25.62 -12.32
C ARG A 333 7.49 -24.67 -11.20
N GLY A 334 7.42 -25.14 -9.96
CA GLY A 334 8.04 -24.48 -8.82
C GLY A 334 9.56 -24.59 -8.85
N ALA A 335 10.25 -23.88 -7.95
CA ALA A 335 11.71 -23.91 -7.85
C ALA A 335 12.26 -25.33 -7.59
N ALA A 336 11.59 -26.11 -6.74
CA ALA A 336 11.98 -27.50 -6.46
C ALA A 336 11.84 -28.39 -7.71
N GLU A 337 10.74 -28.26 -8.45
CA GLU A 337 10.49 -29.02 -9.67
C GLU A 337 11.45 -28.63 -10.80
N LEU A 338 11.80 -27.35 -10.93
CA LEU A 338 12.81 -26.87 -11.89
C LEU A 338 14.23 -27.36 -11.57
N SER A 339 14.54 -27.58 -10.30
CA SER A 339 15.85 -28.11 -9.88
C SER A 339 15.95 -29.62 -10.07
N ALA A 340 14.81 -30.31 -10.10
CA ALA A 340 14.71 -31.77 -10.19
C ALA A 340 14.35 -32.28 -11.60
N VAL A 341 14.46 -31.43 -12.62
CA VAL A 341 14.14 -31.81 -14.00
C VAL A 341 15.18 -32.79 -14.55
N ASP A 342 14.72 -33.86 -15.19
CA ASP A 342 15.56 -34.88 -15.85
C ASP A 342 16.11 -34.41 -17.22
N GLY A 343 16.49 -33.13 -17.31
CA GLY A 343 16.85 -32.46 -18.55
C GLY A 343 17.54 -31.11 -18.30
N GLU A 344 17.76 -30.37 -19.37
CA GLU A 344 18.43 -29.07 -19.30
C GLU A 344 17.41 -27.92 -19.36
N VAL A 345 17.66 -26.90 -18.55
CA VAL A 345 16.86 -25.68 -18.51
C VAL A 345 17.67 -24.55 -19.12
N LEU A 346 17.14 -23.95 -20.18
CA LEU A 346 17.67 -22.75 -20.80
C LEU A 346 16.80 -21.55 -20.42
N VAL A 347 17.45 -20.42 -20.22
CA VAL A 347 16.80 -19.13 -19.97
C VAL A 347 17.06 -18.19 -21.15
N VAL A 348 16.07 -17.38 -21.46
CA VAL A 348 16.12 -16.43 -22.57
C VAL A 348 16.14 -15.02 -22.01
N ASP A 349 17.24 -14.32 -22.22
CA ASP A 349 17.42 -12.90 -21.91
C ASP A 349 17.37 -12.09 -23.20
N VAL A 350 16.68 -10.94 -23.17
CA VAL A 350 16.55 -10.06 -24.34
C VAL A 350 16.94 -8.66 -23.96
N ARG A 351 17.71 -7.99 -24.83
CA ARG A 351 18.06 -6.57 -24.72
C ARG A 351 17.95 -5.91 -26.09
N ASP A 352 17.78 -4.60 -26.11
CA ASP A 352 17.82 -3.77 -27.32
C ASP A 352 18.70 -2.55 -27.08
N ARG A 353 18.80 -1.64 -28.06
CA ARG A 353 19.59 -0.42 -27.93
C ARG A 353 19.16 0.52 -26.80
N PHE A 354 17.94 0.36 -26.28
CA PHE A 354 17.37 1.22 -25.24
C PHE A 354 17.50 0.61 -23.84
N GLY A 355 17.61 -0.71 -23.72
CA GLY A 355 17.81 -1.39 -22.45
C GLY A 355 17.49 -2.89 -22.45
N SER A 356 17.55 -3.50 -21.27
CA SER A 356 17.23 -4.92 -21.08
C SER A 356 15.73 -5.16 -20.88
N TYR A 357 15.20 -6.25 -21.42
CA TYR A 357 13.87 -6.81 -21.11
C TYR A 357 13.95 -7.82 -19.94
N GLY A 358 15.16 -8.11 -19.44
CA GLY A 358 15.45 -9.14 -18.45
C GLY A 358 15.18 -10.55 -18.97
N GLN A 359 15.02 -11.51 -18.04
CA GLN A 359 14.66 -12.89 -18.37
C GLN A 359 13.22 -12.93 -18.88
N VAL A 360 13.04 -13.24 -20.16
CA VAL A 360 11.74 -13.23 -20.86
C VAL A 360 11.24 -14.63 -21.20
N GLY A 361 12.07 -15.66 -21.13
CA GLY A 361 11.69 -17.00 -21.58
C GLY A 361 12.39 -18.13 -20.86
N VAL A 362 11.78 -19.31 -20.96
CA VAL A 362 12.28 -20.55 -20.39
C VAL A 362 12.08 -21.66 -21.42
N VAL A 363 13.12 -22.46 -21.64
CA VAL A 363 13.06 -23.69 -22.41
C VAL A 363 13.51 -24.84 -21.53
N VAL A 364 12.73 -25.91 -21.49
CA VAL A 364 13.11 -27.16 -20.85
C VAL A 364 13.19 -28.22 -21.93
N HIS A 365 14.35 -28.88 -22.05
CA HIS A 365 14.56 -29.89 -23.06
C HIS A 365 15.36 -31.10 -22.57
N SER A 366 15.18 -32.21 -23.25
CA SER A 366 15.93 -33.45 -23.11
C SER A 366 16.39 -33.94 -24.49
N VAL A 367 17.29 -34.91 -24.51
CA VAL A 367 17.73 -35.55 -25.75
C VAL A 367 17.10 -36.92 -25.85
N ASP A 368 16.43 -37.19 -26.97
CA ASP A 368 16.01 -38.54 -27.32
C ASP A 368 17.10 -39.20 -28.19
N PRO A 369 17.88 -40.14 -27.63
CA PRO A 369 18.96 -40.79 -28.36
C PRO A 369 18.43 -41.77 -29.42
N VAL A 370 17.23 -42.33 -29.25
CA VAL A 370 16.67 -43.34 -30.16
C VAL A 370 16.23 -42.67 -31.45
N HIS A 371 15.47 -41.58 -31.34
CA HIS A 371 14.97 -40.83 -32.49
C HIS A 371 15.92 -39.72 -32.95
N ARG A 372 17.05 -39.52 -32.25
CA ARG A 372 18.04 -38.45 -32.49
C ARG A 372 17.39 -37.08 -32.55
N ARG A 373 16.55 -36.76 -31.57
CA ARG A 373 15.79 -35.51 -31.52
C ARG A 373 16.04 -34.75 -30.22
N LEU A 374 15.98 -33.42 -30.31
CA LEU A 374 15.89 -32.55 -29.13
C LEU A 374 14.42 -32.45 -28.73
N CYS A 375 14.06 -33.00 -27.58
CA CYS A 375 12.68 -33.01 -27.08
C CYS A 375 12.47 -31.82 -26.14
N VAL A 376 11.63 -30.88 -26.56
CA VAL A 376 11.34 -29.65 -25.83
C VAL A 376 9.99 -29.78 -25.15
N GLU A 377 10.02 -29.92 -23.83
CA GLU A 377 8.84 -30.10 -22.98
C GLU A 377 8.18 -28.77 -22.61
N THR A 378 9.00 -27.74 -22.43
CA THR A 378 8.55 -26.40 -22.10
C THR A 378 9.22 -25.43 -23.05
N PHE A 379 8.42 -24.60 -23.70
CA PHE A 379 8.89 -23.40 -24.36
C PHE A 379 7.87 -22.30 -24.09
N LEU A 380 8.29 -21.30 -23.33
CA LEU A 380 7.47 -20.15 -23.00
C LEU A 380 8.24 -18.85 -23.18
N LEU A 381 7.50 -17.81 -23.55
CA LEU A 381 7.99 -16.45 -23.71
C LEU A 381 6.98 -15.47 -23.11
N SER A 382 7.50 -14.44 -22.46
CA SER A 382 6.72 -13.34 -21.92
C SER A 382 6.08 -12.55 -23.06
N CYS A 383 4.86 -12.06 -22.84
CA CYS A 383 4.11 -11.25 -23.81
C CYS A 383 4.87 -9.99 -24.28
N ARG A 384 5.80 -9.46 -23.49
CA ARG A 384 6.57 -8.25 -23.80
C ARG A 384 7.53 -8.35 -25.00
N VAL A 385 7.85 -9.56 -25.44
CA VAL A 385 8.75 -9.81 -26.59
C VAL A 385 8.09 -10.48 -27.78
N LEU A 386 6.78 -10.77 -27.70
CA LEU A 386 6.08 -11.48 -28.77
C LEU A 386 5.95 -10.61 -30.01
N GLY A 387 6.04 -11.24 -31.19
CA GLY A 387 5.97 -10.56 -32.48
C GLY A 387 7.21 -9.71 -32.81
N ARG A 388 8.30 -9.85 -32.04
CA ARG A 388 9.59 -9.18 -32.32
C ARG A 388 10.65 -10.14 -32.88
N GLY A 389 10.25 -11.36 -33.21
CA GLY A 389 11.12 -12.40 -33.76
C GLY A 389 11.98 -13.13 -32.72
N VAL A 390 11.71 -12.94 -31.42
CA VAL A 390 12.40 -13.65 -30.33
C VAL A 390 12.10 -15.15 -30.40
N GLU A 391 10.86 -15.51 -30.72
CA GLU A 391 10.41 -16.89 -30.90
C GLU A 391 11.26 -17.63 -31.93
N HIS A 392 11.52 -16.97 -33.07
CA HIS A 392 12.30 -17.51 -34.19
C HIS A 392 13.78 -17.63 -33.82
N ARG A 393 14.34 -16.66 -33.09
CA ARG A 393 15.73 -16.68 -32.63
C ARG A 393 15.97 -17.76 -31.57
N VAL A 394 15.01 -17.99 -30.66
CA VAL A 394 15.09 -19.09 -29.70
C VAL A 394 15.03 -20.44 -30.44
N LEU A 395 14.13 -20.60 -31.41
CA LEU A 395 14.08 -21.82 -32.23
C LEU A 395 15.38 -22.04 -33.02
N ALA A 396 15.97 -20.99 -33.58
CA ALA A 396 17.26 -21.06 -34.27
C ALA A 396 18.42 -21.44 -33.33
N ALA A 397 18.40 -20.97 -32.08
CA ALA A 397 19.36 -21.38 -31.06
C ALA A 397 19.20 -22.86 -30.72
N LEU A 398 17.98 -23.37 -30.58
CA LEU A 398 17.72 -24.80 -30.38
C LEU A 398 18.15 -25.65 -31.59
N GLY A 399 17.97 -25.15 -32.82
CA GLY A 399 18.49 -25.77 -34.04
C GLY A 399 20.01 -25.83 -34.08
N THR A 400 20.67 -24.79 -33.59
CA THR A 400 22.15 -24.77 -33.46
C THR A 400 22.60 -25.79 -32.41
N LEU A 401 21.95 -25.82 -31.24
CA LEU A 401 22.21 -26.80 -30.19
C LEU A 401 22.01 -28.25 -30.67
N ALA A 402 20.92 -28.51 -31.41
CA ALA A 402 20.64 -29.81 -31.99
C ALA A 402 21.71 -30.22 -33.01
N ALA A 403 22.19 -29.29 -33.84
CA ALA A 403 23.27 -29.54 -34.79
C ALA A 403 24.61 -29.86 -34.10
N GLU A 404 24.97 -29.10 -33.06
CA GLU A 404 26.17 -29.32 -32.26
C GLU A 404 26.15 -30.71 -31.58
N ARG A 405 24.96 -31.18 -31.18
CA ARG A 405 24.76 -32.52 -30.61
C ARG A 405 24.55 -33.63 -31.65
N GLY A 406 24.63 -33.31 -32.95
CA GLY A 406 24.45 -34.30 -34.02
C GLY A 406 23.03 -34.88 -34.12
N LEU A 407 22.02 -34.14 -33.67
CA LEU A 407 20.60 -34.54 -33.70
C LEU A 407 19.98 -34.20 -35.07
N ALA A 408 19.03 -35.03 -35.51
CA ALA A 408 18.36 -34.93 -36.80
C ALA A 408 17.16 -33.96 -36.80
N GLY A 409 16.57 -33.71 -35.63
CA GLY A 409 15.44 -32.80 -35.52
C GLY A 409 15.13 -32.34 -34.10
N ILE A 410 14.07 -31.54 -34.01
CA ILE A 410 13.53 -31.00 -32.76
C ILE A 410 12.06 -31.40 -32.67
N ALA A 411 11.64 -31.80 -31.49
CA ALA A 411 10.28 -32.18 -31.13
C ALA A 411 9.76 -31.21 -30.05
N LEU A 412 8.74 -30.42 -30.36
CA LEU A 412 8.16 -29.40 -29.48
C LEU A 412 6.81 -29.90 -28.94
N ALA A 413 6.74 -30.22 -27.65
CA ALA A 413 5.48 -30.64 -27.02
C ALA A 413 4.48 -29.47 -27.01
N TYR A 414 3.21 -29.75 -27.33
CA TYR A 414 2.15 -28.76 -27.37
C TYR A 414 0.84 -29.32 -26.81
N ALA A 415 0.27 -28.61 -25.83
CA ALA A 415 -1.04 -28.91 -25.27
C ALA A 415 -2.00 -27.72 -25.52
N PRO A 416 -3.10 -27.90 -26.27
CA PRO A 416 -4.01 -26.81 -26.59
C PRO A 416 -4.75 -26.29 -25.36
N THR A 417 -4.82 -24.97 -25.23
CA THR A 417 -5.61 -24.27 -24.20
C THR A 417 -6.38 -23.10 -24.81
N GLY A 418 -7.35 -22.53 -24.09
CA GLY A 418 -8.06 -21.33 -24.53
C GLY A 418 -7.19 -20.06 -24.60
N ARG A 419 -5.93 -20.10 -24.13
CA ARG A 419 -5.05 -18.91 -24.00
C ARG A 419 -3.75 -18.98 -24.80
N ASN A 420 -3.26 -20.17 -25.17
CA ASN A 420 -1.99 -20.33 -25.89
C ASN A 420 -2.10 -20.32 -27.42
N ARG A 421 -3.12 -19.64 -27.94
CA ARG A 421 -3.31 -19.46 -29.39
C ARG A 421 -2.09 -18.81 -30.08
N PRO A 422 -1.43 -17.79 -29.51
CA PRO A 422 -0.21 -17.21 -30.11
C PRO A 422 0.91 -18.23 -30.32
N ALA A 423 1.09 -19.18 -29.39
CA ALA A 423 2.07 -20.25 -29.53
C ALA A 423 1.71 -21.22 -30.67
N TYR A 424 0.42 -21.54 -30.83
CA TYR A 424 -0.05 -22.37 -31.93
C TYR A 424 0.15 -21.71 -33.30
N ASP A 425 -0.20 -20.42 -33.41
CA ASP A 425 -0.07 -19.67 -34.65
C ASP A 425 1.41 -19.53 -35.05
N PHE A 426 2.31 -19.34 -34.08
CA PHE A 426 3.76 -19.42 -34.32
C PHE A 426 4.17 -20.78 -34.87
N LEU A 427 3.83 -21.88 -34.17
CA LEU A 427 4.24 -23.23 -34.56
C LEU A 427 3.75 -23.62 -35.96
N THR A 428 2.50 -23.30 -36.28
CA THR A 428 1.89 -23.62 -37.58
C THR A 428 2.36 -22.72 -38.72
N GLY A 429 2.88 -21.54 -38.40
CA GLY A 429 3.51 -20.64 -39.38
C GLY A 429 4.94 -21.01 -39.77
N LEU A 430 5.58 -21.96 -39.07
CA LEU A 430 6.96 -22.34 -39.35
C LEU A 430 7.09 -23.18 -40.63
N PRO A 431 8.03 -22.85 -41.53
CA PRO A 431 8.30 -23.67 -42.70
C PRO A 431 8.87 -25.04 -42.29
N GLY A 432 8.38 -26.11 -42.93
CA GLY A 432 8.88 -27.48 -42.71
C GLY A 432 8.37 -28.16 -41.44
N VAL A 433 7.55 -27.48 -40.62
CA VAL A 433 6.96 -28.07 -39.41
C VAL A 433 5.95 -29.16 -39.74
N ARG A 434 5.96 -30.24 -38.96
CA ARG A 434 4.96 -31.31 -39.04
C ARG A 434 4.35 -31.55 -37.68
N ARG A 435 3.03 -31.72 -37.63
CA ARG A 435 2.35 -32.12 -36.39
C ARG A 435 2.32 -33.64 -36.28
N GLU A 436 2.90 -34.16 -35.21
CA GLU A 436 2.96 -35.58 -34.84
C GLU A 436 2.22 -35.75 -33.49
N GLY A 437 0.89 -35.92 -33.55
CA GLY A 437 0.05 -35.96 -32.35
C GLY A 437 0.07 -34.64 -31.56
N ASP A 438 0.57 -34.72 -30.32
CA ASP A 438 0.74 -33.59 -29.39
C ASP A 438 2.11 -32.92 -29.50
N THR A 439 2.88 -33.24 -30.55
CA THR A 439 4.21 -32.68 -30.78
C THR A 439 4.29 -32.01 -32.15
N PHE A 440 5.05 -30.92 -32.25
CA PHE A 440 5.46 -30.33 -33.51
C PHE A 440 6.92 -30.68 -33.79
N ALA A 441 7.17 -31.37 -34.90
CA ALA A 441 8.49 -31.83 -35.30
C ALA A 441 9.05 -30.96 -36.44
N LEU A 442 10.33 -30.60 -36.33
CA LEU A 442 11.09 -29.85 -37.33
C LEU A 442 12.46 -30.52 -37.55
N SER A 443 13.01 -30.39 -38.75
CA SER A 443 14.40 -30.78 -38.98
C SER A 443 15.35 -29.81 -38.28
N THR A 444 16.56 -30.27 -37.92
CA THR A 444 17.59 -29.42 -37.33
C THR A 444 17.93 -28.23 -38.25
N GLN A 445 17.91 -28.44 -39.57
CA GLN A 445 18.19 -27.42 -40.56
C GLN A 445 17.09 -26.35 -40.61
N ASP A 446 15.82 -26.76 -40.63
CA ASP A 446 14.68 -25.83 -40.67
C ASP A 446 14.61 -24.99 -39.38
N ALA A 447 14.83 -25.62 -38.22
CA ALA A 447 14.89 -24.92 -36.94
C ALA A 447 16.00 -23.85 -36.94
N ARG A 448 17.22 -24.20 -37.39
CA ARG A 448 18.36 -23.28 -37.47
C ARG A 448 18.14 -22.13 -38.47
N ALA A 449 17.38 -22.41 -39.52
CA ALA A 449 17.00 -21.44 -40.55
C ALA A 449 15.82 -20.55 -40.14
N ALA A 450 15.18 -20.79 -38.99
CA ALA A 450 14.05 -19.97 -38.54
C ALA A 450 14.43 -18.48 -38.49
N ARG A 451 13.67 -17.66 -39.22
CA ARG A 451 13.79 -16.21 -39.27
C ARG A 451 12.41 -15.60 -39.16
N TYR A 452 12.35 -14.46 -38.49
CA TYR A 452 11.12 -13.68 -38.42
C TYR A 452 11.08 -12.72 -39.59
N GLU A 453 10.04 -12.85 -40.42
CA GLU A 453 9.73 -11.88 -41.46
C GLU A 453 8.42 -11.18 -41.07
N PRO A 454 8.45 -9.88 -40.73
CA PRO A 454 7.24 -9.15 -40.41
C PRO A 454 6.35 -9.04 -41.66
N PRO A 455 5.01 -9.15 -41.53
CA PRO A 455 4.10 -9.01 -42.67
C PRO A 455 4.29 -7.68 -43.41
N ALA A 456 4.29 -7.73 -44.74
CA ALA A 456 4.45 -6.55 -45.58
C ALA A 456 3.37 -5.50 -45.26
N GLY A 457 3.80 -4.27 -44.92
CA GLY A 457 2.89 -3.17 -44.59
C GLY A 457 2.32 -3.20 -43.16
N ALA A 458 2.77 -4.10 -42.28
CA ALA A 458 2.36 -4.08 -40.88
C ALA A 458 2.79 -2.75 -40.20
N PRO A 459 1.84 -2.01 -39.58
CA PRO A 459 2.20 -0.86 -38.78
C PRO A 459 3.04 -1.29 -37.58
N PRO A 460 3.96 -0.44 -37.09
CA PRO A 460 4.68 -0.70 -35.84
C PRO A 460 3.67 -0.95 -34.69
N PRO A 461 4.07 -1.70 -33.65
CA PRO A 461 3.16 -2.08 -32.59
C PRO A 461 2.73 -0.80 -31.86
N VAL A 462 1.46 -0.43 -32.01
CA VAL A 462 0.82 0.61 -31.20
C VAL A 462 0.38 -0.04 -29.90
N ALA A 463 0.56 0.65 -28.77
CA ALA A 463 0.28 0.12 -27.44
C ALA A 463 -1.05 -0.64 -27.41
N GLY A 464 -1.02 -1.85 -26.84
CA GLY A 464 -2.24 -2.60 -26.61
C GLY A 464 -3.16 -1.75 -25.75
N THR A 465 -4.39 -1.53 -26.19
CA THR A 465 -5.43 -0.98 -25.32
C THR A 465 -5.57 -1.91 -24.13
N VAL A 466 -5.09 -1.48 -22.95
CA VAL A 466 -5.46 -2.12 -21.69
C VAL A 466 -6.98 -2.12 -21.67
N ALA A 467 -7.58 -3.31 -21.79
CA ALA A 467 -9.02 -3.44 -21.64
C ALA A 467 -9.40 -2.85 -20.28
N ALA A 468 -10.22 -1.79 -20.29
CA ALA A 468 -10.69 -1.13 -19.09
C ALA A 468 -11.31 -2.19 -18.17
N ARG A 469 -10.64 -2.48 -17.05
CA ARG A 469 -11.26 -3.23 -15.97
C ARG A 469 -12.21 -2.28 -15.26
N PRO A 470 -13.44 -2.70 -14.92
CA PRO A 470 -14.28 -1.90 -14.03
C PRO A 470 -13.54 -1.72 -12.70
N ALA A 471 -13.16 -0.48 -12.41
CA ALA A 471 -12.52 -0.08 -11.18
C ALA A 471 -13.55 0.61 -10.28
N ALA A 472 -13.38 0.46 -8.97
CA ALA A 472 -14.22 1.17 -8.01
C ALA A 472 -13.87 2.68 -8.06
N PRO A 473 -14.83 3.57 -7.78
CA PRO A 473 -14.55 4.99 -7.62
C PRO A 473 -13.49 5.22 -6.54
N ALA A 474 -12.58 6.16 -6.78
CA ALA A 474 -11.64 6.63 -5.78
C ALA A 474 -12.37 7.40 -4.68
N ASP A 475 -12.05 7.14 -3.41
CA ASP A 475 -12.63 7.86 -2.27
C ASP A 475 -11.92 9.21 -2.04
N ALA A 476 -11.98 10.07 -3.06
CA ALA A 476 -11.29 11.36 -3.06
C ALA A 476 -11.80 12.30 -1.95
N GLU A 477 -13.07 12.16 -1.57
CA GLU A 477 -13.69 12.94 -0.49
C GLU A 477 -13.13 12.55 0.88
N ARG A 478 -13.00 11.25 1.17
CA ARG A 478 -12.34 10.81 2.41
C ARG A 478 -10.90 11.25 2.45
N VAL A 479 -10.16 11.09 1.35
CA VAL A 479 -8.76 11.52 1.27
C VAL A 479 -8.63 13.02 1.52
N HIS A 480 -9.47 13.83 0.88
CA HIS A 480 -9.49 15.28 1.08
C HIS A 480 -9.85 15.65 2.53
N ARG A 481 -10.84 15.00 3.14
CA ARG A 481 -11.22 15.22 4.54
C ARG A 481 -10.07 14.93 5.51
N VAL A 482 -9.35 13.83 5.31
CA VAL A 482 -8.18 13.50 6.13
C VAL A 482 -7.09 14.55 5.95
N ALA A 483 -6.77 14.88 4.69
CA ALA A 483 -5.67 15.77 4.34
C ALA A 483 -5.89 17.24 4.74
N SER A 484 -7.15 17.69 4.87
CA SER A 484 -7.50 19.05 5.28
C SER A 484 -7.89 19.16 6.76
N GLY A 485 -8.65 18.18 7.27
CA GLY A 485 -9.31 18.26 8.57
C GLY A 485 -8.62 17.47 9.68
N LEU A 486 -7.89 16.39 9.38
CA LEU A 486 -7.33 15.46 10.36
C LEU A 486 -5.79 15.52 10.37
N THR A 487 -5.27 16.74 10.40
CA THR A 487 -3.84 17.05 10.25
C THR A 487 -3.07 17.17 11.57
N SER A 488 -3.75 17.10 12.72
CA SER A 488 -3.10 17.10 14.03
C SER A 488 -3.85 16.20 15.02
N ALA A 489 -3.16 15.75 16.07
CA ALA A 489 -3.74 14.89 17.08
C ALA A 489 -4.95 15.55 17.77
N ALA A 490 -4.88 16.86 18.04
CA ALA A 490 -5.97 17.64 18.60
C ALA A 490 -7.20 17.65 17.68
N ARG A 491 -7.01 17.83 16.37
CA ARG A 491 -8.12 17.79 15.39
C ARG A 491 -8.72 16.40 15.24
N VAL A 492 -7.88 15.36 15.28
CA VAL A 492 -8.36 13.97 15.30
C VAL A 492 -9.20 13.70 16.55
N LEU A 493 -8.70 14.10 17.73
CA LEU A 493 -9.41 13.93 18.99
C LEU A 493 -10.75 14.67 18.97
N ALA A 494 -10.75 15.94 18.52
CA ALA A 494 -11.99 16.71 18.37
C ALA A 494 -13.00 16.05 17.40
N ALA A 495 -12.52 15.43 16.31
CA ALA A 495 -13.39 14.69 15.40
C ALA A 495 -13.93 13.38 15.99
N ILE A 496 -13.16 12.72 16.87
CA ILE A 496 -13.61 11.55 17.64
C ILE A 496 -14.70 11.99 18.63
N ASP A 497 -14.45 13.07 19.37
CA ASP A 497 -15.37 13.58 20.39
C ASP A 497 -16.67 14.10 19.74
N ALA A 498 -16.60 14.86 18.64
CA ALA A 498 -17.77 15.30 17.89
C ALA A 498 -18.62 14.15 17.33
N ARG A 499 -18.03 12.97 17.10
CA ARG A 499 -18.76 11.76 16.69
C ARG A 499 -19.39 11.04 17.89
N ARG A 500 -18.80 11.17 19.08
CA ARG A 500 -19.31 10.65 20.36
C ARG A 500 -20.48 11.52 20.86
N ASP A 501 -20.44 12.82 20.62
CA ASP A 501 -21.49 13.81 20.99
C ASP A 501 -22.73 13.80 20.07
N GLY A 502 -22.94 12.75 19.24
CA GLY A 502 -24.23 12.51 18.60
C GLY A 502 -25.36 12.42 19.64
N PRO A 503 -26.65 12.59 19.29
CA PRO A 503 -27.73 12.78 20.25
C PRO A 503 -27.69 11.72 21.36
N ALA A 504 -27.20 12.13 22.53
CA ALA A 504 -27.05 11.26 23.68
C ALA A 504 -28.43 10.78 24.09
N THR A 505 -28.66 9.48 24.00
CA THR A 505 -29.88 8.88 24.55
C THR A 505 -29.63 8.72 26.04
N THR A 506 -29.89 9.75 26.84
CA THR A 506 -29.86 9.59 28.31
C THR A 506 -30.80 8.45 28.69
N VAL A 507 -30.30 7.45 29.43
CA VAL A 507 -31.12 6.39 30.02
C VAL A 507 -32.32 7.01 30.75
N ARG A 508 -33.54 6.65 30.33
CA ARG A 508 -34.76 7.02 31.06
C ARG A 508 -35.07 5.91 32.06
N THR A 509 -34.87 6.19 33.35
CA THR A 509 -35.25 5.31 34.46
C THR A 509 -35.95 6.13 35.54
N ASP A 510 -36.94 5.52 36.19
CA ASP A 510 -37.64 6.09 37.36
C ASP A 510 -36.94 5.71 38.68
N ASP A 511 -35.87 4.91 38.63
CA ASP A 511 -35.08 4.48 39.79
C ASP A 511 -33.92 5.46 40.06
N PRO A 512 -33.87 6.10 41.24
CA PRO A 512 -32.83 7.08 41.58
C PRO A 512 -31.43 6.46 41.68
N THR A 513 -31.32 5.18 42.05
CA THR A 513 -30.03 4.46 42.13
C THR A 513 -29.49 4.19 40.74
N GLU A 514 -30.35 3.74 39.83
CA GLU A 514 -29.99 3.50 38.42
C GLU A 514 -29.60 4.81 37.73
N ALA A 515 -30.35 5.89 37.95
CA ALA A 515 -30.02 7.21 37.41
C ALA A 515 -28.65 7.70 37.87
N ARG A 516 -28.31 7.47 39.14
CA ARG A 516 -27.02 7.88 39.70
C ARG A 516 -25.86 7.01 39.21
N VAL A 517 -26.05 5.69 39.14
CA VAL A 517 -25.05 4.78 38.53
C VAL A 517 -24.80 5.15 37.07
N ALA A 518 -25.86 5.42 36.29
CA ALA A 518 -25.74 5.88 34.91
C ALA A 518 -24.98 7.21 34.78
N ALA A 519 -25.17 8.14 35.73
CA ALA A 519 -24.43 9.40 35.76
C ALA A 519 -22.93 9.19 36.07
N ILE A 520 -22.60 8.34 37.05
CA ILE A 520 -21.20 8.00 37.35
C ILE A 520 -20.55 7.33 36.14
N TRP A 521 -21.27 6.46 35.43
CA TRP A 521 -20.77 5.85 34.20
C TRP A 521 -20.57 6.88 33.09
N ALA A 522 -21.50 7.82 32.93
CA ALA A 522 -21.35 8.92 31.98
C ALA A 522 -20.10 9.76 32.26
N GLU A 523 -19.79 10.01 33.53
CA GLU A 523 -18.58 10.73 33.95
C GLU A 523 -17.29 9.91 33.79
N LEU A 524 -17.34 8.59 33.96
CA LEU A 524 -16.16 7.72 33.90
C LEU A 524 -15.82 7.23 32.50
N LEU A 525 -16.85 7.04 31.66
CA LEU A 525 -16.74 6.53 30.29
C LEU A 525 -16.80 7.64 29.24
N ASP A 526 -17.03 8.89 29.66
CA ASP A 526 -17.33 10.04 28.79
C ASP A 526 -18.53 9.79 27.85
N PHE A 527 -19.39 8.81 28.17
CA PHE A 527 -20.57 8.44 27.38
C PHE A 527 -21.69 7.92 28.30
N PRO A 528 -22.90 8.49 28.25
CA PRO A 528 -24.02 7.97 29.04
C PRO A 528 -24.49 6.64 28.45
N PRO A 529 -24.79 5.61 29.27
CA PRO A 529 -25.43 4.41 28.78
C PRO A 529 -26.73 4.78 28.02
N GLY A 530 -27.10 4.00 27.00
CA GLY A 530 -28.36 4.15 26.26
C GLY A 530 -29.53 3.41 26.90
N SER A 531 -29.24 2.37 27.70
CA SER A 531 -30.19 1.54 28.45
C SER A 531 -29.66 1.20 29.84
N VAL A 532 -30.56 0.98 30.81
CA VAL A 532 -30.19 0.43 32.14
C VAL A 532 -29.58 -0.98 32.06
N HIS A 533 -29.74 -1.66 30.92
CA HIS A 533 -29.22 -3.00 30.67
C HIS A 533 -27.93 -3.01 29.84
N ASP A 534 -27.36 -1.84 29.52
CA ASP A 534 -26.08 -1.81 28.82
C ASP A 534 -24.97 -2.32 29.71
N ASN A 535 -24.10 -3.17 29.16
CA ASN A 535 -22.97 -3.72 29.87
C ASN A 535 -21.78 -2.73 29.84
N PHE A 536 -21.19 -2.46 31.01
CA PHE A 536 -20.07 -1.51 31.14
C PHE A 536 -18.89 -1.82 30.22
N HIS A 537 -18.56 -3.10 30.04
CA HIS A 537 -17.40 -3.54 29.26
C HIS A 537 -17.65 -3.36 27.77
N GLU A 538 -18.89 -3.61 27.32
CA GLU A 538 -19.32 -3.37 25.94
C GLU A 538 -19.36 -1.87 25.59
N LEU A 539 -19.61 -1.02 26.59
CA LEU A 539 -19.53 0.44 26.49
C LEU A 539 -18.08 0.98 26.50
N GLY A 540 -17.08 0.11 26.49
CA GLY A 540 -15.66 0.51 26.49
C GLY A 540 -15.06 0.73 27.88
N GLY A 541 -15.74 0.30 28.93
CA GLY A 541 -15.21 0.27 30.28
C GLY A 541 -13.99 -0.64 30.40
N HIS A 542 -12.91 -0.10 30.95
CA HIS A 542 -11.66 -0.82 31.19
C HIS A 542 -11.38 -0.93 32.69
N SER A 543 -10.39 -1.75 33.08
CA SER A 543 -10.07 -2.05 34.49
C SER A 543 -9.86 -0.81 35.37
N LEU A 544 -9.24 0.25 34.84
CA LEU A 544 -9.10 1.51 35.57
C LEU A 544 -10.44 2.25 35.79
N ALA A 545 -11.36 2.22 34.80
CA ALA A 545 -12.69 2.80 34.95
C ALA A 545 -13.52 2.00 35.97
N LEU A 546 -13.36 0.67 36.04
CA LEU A 546 -13.98 -0.18 37.06
C LEU A 546 -13.49 0.15 38.47
N VAL A 547 -12.17 0.31 38.67
CA VAL A 547 -11.61 0.66 39.98
C VAL A 547 -12.10 2.04 40.42
N ARG A 548 -12.10 3.03 39.52
CA ARG A 548 -12.65 4.36 39.81
C ARG A 548 -14.15 4.32 40.10
N PHE A 549 -14.89 3.47 39.37
CA PHE A 549 -16.31 3.25 39.62
C PHE A 549 -16.56 2.64 41.00
N ALA A 550 -15.83 1.58 41.38
CA ALA A 550 -15.98 0.93 42.68
C ALA A 550 -15.67 1.87 43.86
N VAL A 551 -14.61 2.70 43.73
CA VAL A 551 -14.30 3.74 44.71
C VAL A 551 -15.45 4.74 44.84
N ARG A 552 -15.99 5.20 43.70
CA ARG A 552 -17.08 6.18 43.70
C ARG A 552 -18.39 5.61 44.22
N VAL A 553 -18.66 4.32 44.00
CA VAL A 553 -19.82 3.64 44.58
C VAL A 553 -19.69 3.54 46.11
N ARG A 554 -18.51 3.21 46.62
CA ARG A 554 -18.26 3.21 48.07
C ARG A 554 -18.44 4.61 48.67
N ASP A 555 -17.89 5.63 48.01
CA ASP A 555 -17.92 7.00 48.53
C ASP A 555 -19.33 7.63 48.46
N GLU A 556 -20.12 7.32 47.44
CA GLU A 556 -21.45 7.90 47.24
C GLU A 556 -22.60 7.08 47.85
N PHE A 557 -22.46 5.76 47.95
CA PHE A 557 -23.51 4.86 48.46
C PHE A 557 -23.14 4.12 49.75
N GLY A 558 -21.88 4.22 50.22
CA GLY A 558 -21.43 3.53 51.43
C GLY A 558 -21.30 2.00 51.27
N VAL A 559 -21.37 1.48 50.03
CA VAL A 559 -21.37 0.04 49.73
C VAL A 559 -20.05 -0.36 49.07
N GLU A 560 -19.40 -1.38 49.61
CA GLU A 560 -18.28 -2.05 48.93
C GLU A 560 -18.81 -3.13 47.97
N LEU A 561 -18.57 -2.94 46.67
CA LEU A 561 -18.98 -3.91 45.67
C LEU A 561 -18.08 -5.16 45.72
N PRO A 562 -18.67 -6.37 45.75
CA PRO A 562 -17.89 -7.59 45.73
C PRO A 562 -17.23 -7.79 44.36
N VAL A 563 -16.01 -8.32 44.37
CA VAL A 563 -15.12 -8.34 43.18
C VAL A 563 -15.73 -9.17 42.05
N ASP A 564 -16.45 -10.24 42.37
CA ASP A 564 -17.16 -11.10 41.41
C ASP A 564 -18.27 -10.36 40.64
N ALA A 565 -18.96 -9.42 41.28
CA ALA A 565 -19.96 -8.59 40.62
C ALA A 565 -19.35 -7.71 39.51
N LEU A 566 -18.09 -7.26 39.67
CA LEU A 566 -17.39 -6.40 38.71
C LEU A 566 -17.01 -7.12 37.39
N PHE A 567 -16.91 -8.45 37.41
CA PHE A 567 -16.41 -9.26 36.29
C PHE A 567 -17.46 -10.22 35.71
N THR A 568 -18.75 -10.03 36.05
CA THR A 568 -19.84 -10.86 35.51
C THR A 568 -20.39 -10.25 34.21
N ASP A 569 -20.86 -11.10 33.29
CA ASP A 569 -21.55 -10.69 32.04
C ASP A 569 -22.84 -9.85 32.29
N ALA A 570 -23.29 -9.78 33.54
CA ALA A 570 -24.44 -8.99 34.00
C ALA A 570 -24.06 -7.62 34.60
N PHE A 571 -22.82 -7.14 34.40
CA PHE A 571 -22.34 -5.84 34.90
C PHE A 571 -22.97 -4.66 34.13
N THR A 572 -24.24 -4.41 34.46
CA THR A 572 -25.16 -3.43 33.86
C THR A 572 -25.59 -2.41 34.92
N VAL A 573 -26.12 -1.25 34.51
CA VAL A 573 -26.63 -0.22 35.43
C VAL A 573 -27.69 -0.79 36.38
N ALA A 574 -28.67 -1.53 35.85
CA ALA A 574 -29.72 -2.18 36.63
C ALA A 574 -29.19 -3.29 37.55
N GLY A 575 -28.19 -4.05 37.06
CA GLY A 575 -27.53 -5.10 37.84
C GLY A 575 -26.83 -4.54 39.06
N ILE A 576 -26.05 -3.47 38.89
CA ILE A 576 -25.31 -2.86 39.99
C ILE A 576 -26.18 -2.05 40.92
N ALA A 577 -27.19 -1.34 40.41
CA ALA A 577 -28.16 -0.68 41.27
C ALA A 577 -28.87 -1.68 42.21
N ARG A 578 -29.15 -2.90 41.74
CA ARG A 578 -29.68 -3.99 42.57
C ARG A 578 -28.67 -4.43 43.64
N THR A 579 -27.42 -4.70 43.26
CA THR A 579 -26.37 -5.11 44.21
C THR A 579 -26.12 -4.05 45.29
N ILE A 580 -26.13 -2.76 44.92
CA ILE A 580 -26.01 -1.64 45.86
C ILE A 580 -27.16 -1.66 46.87
N ARG A 581 -28.40 -1.87 46.42
CA ARG A 581 -29.56 -1.94 47.33
C ARG A 581 -29.50 -3.13 48.29
N GLU A 582 -29.16 -4.30 47.78
CA GLU A 582 -29.08 -5.53 48.59
C GLU A 582 -28.04 -5.39 49.72
N HIS A 583 -26.91 -4.76 49.46
CA HIS A 583 -25.84 -4.57 50.46
C HIS A 583 -26.03 -3.31 51.33
N ALA A 584 -26.87 -2.36 50.92
CA ALA A 584 -27.23 -1.19 51.74
C ALA A 584 -28.18 -1.58 52.91
N THR A 585 -29.02 -2.60 52.73
CA THR A 585 -29.91 -3.13 53.78
C THR A 585 -29.16 -3.82 54.92
N ASP A 586 -28.06 -4.51 54.63
CA ASP A 586 -27.25 -5.21 55.65
C ASP A 586 -26.59 -4.24 56.65
N GLY A 587 -26.23 -3.03 56.20
CA GLY A 587 -25.68 -1.98 57.06
C GLY A 587 -26.72 -1.33 57.99
N LEU A 588 -27.98 -1.22 57.54
CA LEU A 588 -29.06 -0.63 58.33
C LEU A 588 -29.56 -1.60 59.42
N ASP A 589 -29.65 -2.90 59.12
CA ASP A 589 -30.02 -3.92 60.10
C ASP A 589 -28.95 -4.06 61.20
N SER A 590 -27.66 -3.91 60.85
CA SER A 590 -26.56 -3.87 61.82
C SER A 590 -26.63 -2.63 62.73
N LEU A 591 -26.93 -1.45 62.18
CA LEU A 591 -27.09 -0.20 62.93
C LEU A 591 -28.33 -0.21 63.83
N LEU A 592 -29.43 -0.82 63.38
CA LEU A 592 -30.64 -1.00 64.18
C LEU A 592 -30.40 -1.98 65.35
N ALA A 593 -29.65 -3.06 65.11
CA ALA A 593 -29.27 -4.00 66.16
C ALA A 593 -28.30 -3.41 67.20
N GLU A 594 -27.41 -2.50 66.80
CA GLU A 594 -26.56 -1.73 67.73
C GLU A 594 -27.38 -0.69 68.52
N LEU A 595 -28.35 -0.03 67.89
CA LEU A 595 -29.27 0.91 68.55
C LEU A 595 -30.18 0.24 69.57
N GLU A 596 -30.65 -0.99 69.32
CA GLU A 596 -31.46 -1.77 70.27
C GLU A 596 -30.66 -2.30 71.47
N GLN A 597 -29.32 -2.28 71.40
CA GLN A 597 -28.44 -2.70 72.50
C GLN A 597 -27.93 -1.54 73.38
N LEU A 598 -28.18 -0.30 72.97
CA LEU A 598 -27.85 0.88 73.78
C LEU A 598 -28.92 1.11 74.85
N SER A 599 -28.51 1.42 76.07
CA SER A 599 -29.44 1.76 77.16
C SER A 599 -30.05 3.16 76.96
N ASP A 600 -31.26 3.40 77.49
CA ASP A 600 -31.96 4.70 77.39
C ASP A 600 -31.11 5.89 77.90
N ASP A 601 -30.16 5.63 78.80
CA ASP A 601 -29.25 6.64 79.34
C ASP A 601 -28.08 6.95 78.37
N GLU A 602 -27.63 5.97 77.57
CA GLU A 602 -26.60 6.16 76.53
C GLU A 602 -27.16 6.85 75.29
N VAL A 603 -28.42 6.54 74.93
CA VAL A 603 -29.13 7.22 73.84
C VAL A 603 -29.38 8.69 74.18
N ARG A 604 -29.69 9.02 75.45
CA ARG A 604 -29.77 10.43 75.91
C ARG A 604 -28.43 11.15 75.85
N ALA A 605 -27.34 10.50 76.24
CA ALA A 605 -26.01 11.10 76.20
C ALA A 605 -25.56 11.45 74.77
N LEU A 606 -25.93 10.64 73.77
CA LEU A 606 -25.66 10.91 72.35
C LEU A 606 -26.51 12.04 71.78
N LEU A 607 -27.76 12.21 72.26
CA LEU A 607 -28.65 13.30 71.83
C LEU A 607 -28.31 14.65 72.49
N ASP A 608 -27.76 14.63 73.71
CA ASP A 608 -27.29 15.85 74.40
C ASP A 608 -25.91 16.33 73.90
N ALA A 609 -25.13 15.47 73.22
CA ALA A 609 -23.83 15.83 72.63
C ALA A 609 -23.95 16.65 71.33
N ASP A 610 -25.15 16.75 70.76
CA ASP A 610 -25.43 17.44 69.48
C ASP A 610 -26.27 18.73 69.67
N ARG A 611 -26.21 19.34 70.87
CA ARG A 611 -26.95 20.57 71.18
C ARG A 611 -26.08 21.78 71.55
#